data_AF-A0A355QF16-F1
#
_entry.id   AF-A0A355QF16-F1
#
_cell.length_a   1.000
_cell.length_b   1.000
_cell.length_c   1.000
_cell.angle_alpha   90.00
_cell.angle_beta   90.00
_cell.angle_gamma   90.00
#
_symmetry.space_group_name_H-M   'P 1'
#
loop_
_entity.id
_entity.type
_entity.pdbx_description
1 polymer ?
#
loop_
_entity_poly.entity_id
_entity_poly.type
_entity_poly.pdbx_seq_one_letter_code
_entity_poly.pdbx_strand_id
1 'polypeptide(L)'
;MTADGRRPRGTDEVVEALVAAAARLLGDDPPERISGRRLAAEAGVNYGLIHHYFGGKEAVLREGFNRLAESYGAGPEDGSWAPTDPFSMRQRPDFV
;
A
#
# COMPACT_ATOMS: atom_id res chain seq x y z
N MET A 1 -3.51 -15.12 -10.54
CA MET A 1 -2.04 -15.20 -10.69
C MET A 1 -1.44 -15.55 -9.35
N THR A 2 -1.05 -16.80 -9.16
CA THR A 2 -0.46 -17.32 -7.93
C THR A 2 0.96 -16.79 -7.80
N ALA A 3 1.23 -15.98 -6.78
CA ALA A 3 2.61 -15.65 -6.43
C ALA A 3 3.32 -16.94 -6.01
N ASP A 4 4.25 -17.39 -6.84
CA ASP A 4 5.18 -18.49 -6.57
C ASP A 4 5.78 -18.25 -5.17
N GLY A 5 5.77 -19.26 -4.29
CA GLY A 5 6.25 -19.17 -2.90
C GLY A 5 7.76 -18.94 -2.76
N ARG A 6 8.40 -18.39 -3.80
CA ARG A 6 9.80 -18.05 -3.86
C ARG A 6 10.01 -16.69 -3.20
N ARG A 7 10.89 -16.67 -2.20
CA ARG A 7 11.37 -15.42 -1.60
C ARG A 7 11.96 -14.51 -2.70
N PRO A 8 11.60 -13.23 -2.73
CA PRO A 8 12.16 -12.28 -3.68
C PRO A 8 13.68 -12.19 -3.48
N ARG A 9 14.44 -12.18 -4.58
CA ARG A 9 15.91 -12.20 -4.54
C ARG A 9 16.54 -10.99 -5.22
N GLY A 10 15.87 -10.37 -6.17
CA GLY A 10 16.32 -9.14 -6.83
C GLY A 10 15.96 -7.88 -6.05
N THR A 11 16.70 -6.79 -6.25
CA THR A 11 16.39 -5.47 -5.67
C THR A 11 14.95 -5.05 -5.98
N ASP A 12 14.57 -5.08 -7.26
CA ASP A 12 13.24 -4.67 -7.70
C ASP A 12 12.16 -5.59 -7.13
N GLU A 13 12.40 -6.90 -7.07
CA GLU A 13 11.48 -7.87 -6.46
C GLU A 13 11.27 -7.64 -4.97
N VAL A 14 12.33 -7.28 -4.24
CA VAL A 14 12.25 -6.99 -2.81
C VAL A 14 11.52 -5.67 -2.56
N VAL A 15 11.82 -4.64 -3.34
CA VAL A 15 11.14 -3.34 -3.28
C VAL A 15 9.65 -3.54 -3.55
N GLU A 16 9.31 -4.24 -4.63
CA GLU A 16 7.94 -4.54 -5.01
C GLU A 16 7.21 -5.36 -3.93
N ALA A 17 7.84 -6.40 -3.38
CA ALA A 17 7.26 -7.22 -2.32
C ALA A 17 6.97 -6.41 -1.05
N LEU A 18 7.88 -5.51 -0.67
CA LEU A 18 7.72 -4.62 0.48
C LEU A 18 6.58 -3.62 0.29
N VAL A 19 6.50 -2.97 -0.88
CA VAL A 19 5.43 -2.01 -1.19
C VAL A 19 4.07 -2.71 -1.28
N ALA A 20 4.00 -3.87 -1.93
CA ALA A 20 2.78 -4.67 -2.01
C ALA A 20 2.30 -5.15 -0.63
N ALA A 21 3.21 -5.61 0.23
CA ALA A 21 2.90 -5.98 1.60
C ALA A 21 2.39 -4.79 2.42
N ALA A 22 3.02 -3.61 2.29
CA ALA A 22 2.57 -2.40 2.96
C ALA A 22 1.16 -2.00 2.53
N ALA A 23 0.88 -1.98 1.23
CA ALA A 23 -0.45 -1.65 0.70
C ALA A 23 -1.53 -2.61 1.23
N ARG A 24 -1.25 -3.92 1.29
CA ARG A 24 -2.16 -4.91 1.87
C ARG A 24 -2.43 -4.62 3.35
N LEU A 25 -1.37 -4.47 4.15
CA LEU A 25 -1.51 -4.25 5.59
C LEU A 25 -2.23 -2.93 5.93
N LEU A 26 -2.03 -1.88 5.13
CA LEU A 26 -2.72 -0.60 5.28
C LEU A 26 -4.20 -0.66 4.92
N GLY A 27 -4.62 -1.66 4.14
CA GLY A 27 -6.05 -1.93 3.91
C GLY A 27 -6.77 -2.46 5.15
N ASP A 28 -6.04 -3.12 6.05
CA ASP A 28 -6.61 -3.81 7.22
C ASP A 28 -6.37 -3.05 8.54
N ASP A 29 -5.22 -2.38 8.68
CA ASP A 29 -4.77 -1.79 9.94
C ASP A 29 -4.20 -0.37 9.76
N PRO A 30 -4.34 0.51 10.77
CA PRO A 30 -3.70 1.82 10.75
C PRO A 30 -2.16 1.70 10.82
N PRO A 31 -1.40 2.67 10.26
CA PRO A 31 0.06 2.62 10.16
C PRO A 31 0.78 2.32 11.48
N GLU A 32 0.27 2.85 12.60
CA GLU A 32 0.87 2.70 13.93
C GLU A 32 0.83 1.25 14.43
N ARG A 33 -0.15 0.45 13.96
CA ARG A 33 -0.27 -0.99 14.28
C ARG A 33 0.58 -1.87 13.39
N ILE A 34 1.18 -1.33 12.32
CA ILE A 34 2.04 -2.08 11.42
C ILE A 34 3.49 -1.98 11.91
N SER A 35 3.96 -3.07 12.53
CA SER A 35 5.37 -3.20 12.89
C SER A 35 6.22 -3.54 11.67
N GLY A 36 7.48 -3.08 11.66
CA GLY A 36 8.39 -3.41 10.57
C GLY A 36 8.68 -4.92 10.45
N ARG A 37 8.60 -5.68 11.56
CA ARG A 37 8.72 -7.13 11.54
C ARG A 37 7.51 -7.80 10.86
N ARG A 38 6.30 -7.33 11.15
CA ARG A 38 5.07 -7.80 10.48
C ARG A 38 5.14 -7.51 8.98
N LEU A 39 5.57 -6.30 8.61
CA LEU A 39 5.77 -5.90 7.22
C LEU A 39 6.78 -6.79 6.49
N ALA A 40 7.95 -7.04 7.08
CA ALA A 40 8.96 -7.91 6.48
C ALA A 40 8.48 -9.37 6.34
N ALA A 41 7.74 -9.87 7.33
CA ALA A 41 7.16 -11.22 7.29
C ALA A 41 6.11 -11.35 6.18
N GLU A 42 5.21 -10.38 6.05
CA GLU A 42 4.20 -10.30 4.99
C GLU A 42 4.82 -10.22 3.60
N ALA A 43 5.95 -9.51 3.47
CA ALA A 43 6.71 -9.41 2.22
C ALA A 43 7.58 -10.65 1.94
N GLY A 44 7.74 -11.57 2.90
CA GLY A 44 8.61 -12.74 2.74
C GLY A 44 10.11 -12.40 2.71
N VAL A 45 10.51 -11.29 3.32
CA VAL A 45 11.89 -10.77 3.30
C VAL A 45 12.51 -10.66 4.69
N ASN A 46 13.83 -10.45 4.73
CA ASN A 46 14.53 -10.12 5.98
C ASN A 46 14.25 -8.66 6.38
N TYR A 47 13.96 -8.42 7.66
CA TYR A 47 13.75 -7.08 8.22
C TYR A 47 14.90 -6.09 7.91
N GLY A 48 16.15 -6.56 7.82
CA GLY A 48 17.29 -5.71 7.46
C GLY A 48 17.17 -5.04 6.08
N LEU A 49 16.41 -5.65 5.15
CA LEU A 49 16.21 -5.11 3.80
C LEU A 49 15.31 -3.87 3.81
N ILE A 50 14.44 -3.71 4.82
CA ILE A 50 13.64 -2.49 4.98
C ILE A 50 14.57 -1.27 5.19
N HIS A 51 15.55 -1.41 6.08
CA HIS A 51 16.51 -0.34 6.34
C HIS A 51 17.45 -0.12 5.14
N HIS A 52 17.84 -1.19 4.45
CA HIS A 52 18.72 -1.09 3.29
C HIS A 52 18.08 -0.34 2.11
N TYR A 53 16.82 -0.67 1.76
CA TYR A 53 16.16 -0.11 0.58
C TYR A 53 15.36 1.16 0.85
N PHE A 54 14.76 1.28 2.03
CA PHE A 54 13.84 2.38 2.36
C PHE A 54 14.29 3.25 3.54
N GLY A 55 15.36 2.88 4.25
CA GLY A 55 15.82 3.60 5.44
C GLY A 55 14.91 3.47 6.67
N GLY A 56 13.80 2.73 6.56
CA GLY A 56 12.87 2.48 7.67
C GLY A 56 11.47 2.09 7.23
N LYS A 57 10.66 1.60 8.18
CA LYS A 57 9.29 1.13 7.89
C LYS A 57 8.37 2.25 7.39
N GLU A 58 8.54 3.48 7.90
CA GLU A 58 7.68 4.62 7.58
C GLU A 58 7.76 4.99 6.10
N ALA A 59 8.94 4.85 5.49
CA ALA A 59 9.12 5.08 4.06
C ALA A 59 8.40 4.00 3.23
N VAL A 60 8.49 2.72 3.62
CA VAL A 60 7.74 1.65 2.94
C VAL A 60 6.22 1.86 3.07
N LEU A 61 5.75 2.25 4.26
CA LEU A 61 4.33 2.50 4.50
C LEU A 61 3.82 3.69 3.68
N ARG A 62 4.64 4.73 3.48
CA ARG A 62 4.30 5.86 2.62
C ARG A 62 4.12 5.42 1.16
N GLU A 63 5.05 4.63 0.63
CA GLU A 63 4.94 4.09 -0.73
C GLU A 63 3.74 3.14 -0.87
N GLY A 64 3.53 2.27 0.12
CA GLY A 64 2.35 1.39 0.17
C GLY A 64 1.03 2.17 0.22
N PHE A 65 1.00 3.29 0.96
CA PHE A 65 -0.15 4.18 1.02
C PHE A 65 -0.40 4.87 -0.32
N ASN A 66 0.64 5.35 -1.00
CA ASN A 66 0.53 5.94 -2.34
C ASN A 66 -0.07 4.92 -3.32
N ARG A 67 0.45 3.69 -3.34
CA ARG A 67 -0.10 2.60 -4.17
C ARG A 67 -1.57 2.30 -3.84
N LEU A 68 -1.92 2.28 -2.56
CA LEU A 68 -3.29 2.06 -2.12
C LEU A 68 -4.20 3.23 -2.54
N ALA A 69 -3.73 4.47 -2.45
CA ALA A 69 -4.48 5.64 -2.92
C ALA A 69 -4.68 5.62 -4.45
N GLU A 70 -3.67 5.21 -5.21
CA GLU A 70 -3.75 5.02 -6.66
C GLU A 70 -4.79 3.96 -7.04
N SER A 71 -4.91 2.86 -6.28
CA SER A 71 -5.93 1.84 -6.56
C SER A 71 -7.35 2.36 -6.32
N TYR A 72 -7.56 3.25 -5.35
CA TYR A 72 -8.84 3.95 -5.18
C TYR A 72 -9.11 4.97 -6.28
N GLY A 73 -8.05 5.59 -6.81
CA GLY A 73 -8.17 6.58 -7.87
C GLY A 73 -8.45 6.02 -9.26
N ALA A 74 -8.44 4.72 -9.45
CA ALA A 74 -8.93 4.15 -10.71
C ALA A 74 -10.42 4.49 -10.97
N GLY A 75 -11.20 4.76 -9.91
CA GLY A 75 -12.65 4.97 -10.01
C GLY A 75 -13.37 3.72 -10.52
N PRO A 76 -14.70 3.62 -10.39
CA PRO A 76 -15.44 2.58 -11.07
C PRO A 76 -15.45 2.86 -12.59
N GLU A 77 -15.41 1.80 -13.40
CA GLU A 77 -15.25 1.90 -14.87
C GLU A 77 -16.42 2.63 -15.55
N ASP A 78 -17.54 2.76 -14.83
CA ASP A 78 -18.74 3.49 -15.24
C ASP A 78 -18.65 5.01 -14.96
N GLY A 79 -17.56 5.49 -14.37
CA GLY A 79 -17.33 6.90 -14.09
C GLY A 79 -18.19 7.48 -12.96
N SER A 80 -18.74 6.63 -12.09
CA SER A 80 -19.64 7.11 -11.02
C SER A 80 -18.96 8.08 -10.03
N TRP A 81 -17.62 8.09 -9.95
CA TRP A 81 -16.83 9.09 -9.24
C TRP A 81 -15.35 9.08 -9.65
N ALA A 82 -14.69 10.25 -9.70
CA ALA A 82 -13.28 10.38 -10.06
C ALA A 82 -12.37 10.71 -8.86
N PRO A 83 -11.13 10.18 -8.79
CA PRO A 83 -10.14 10.50 -7.73
C PRO A 83 -9.91 11.99 -7.47
N THR A 84 -10.04 12.81 -8.50
CA THR A 84 -9.82 14.26 -8.44
C THR A 84 -11.04 15.02 -7.92
N ASP A 85 -12.09 14.32 -7.49
CA ASP A 85 -13.22 14.89 -6.76
C ASP A 85 -13.11 14.62 -5.25
N PRO A 86 -12.10 15.17 -4.54
CA PRO A 86 -12.03 14.98 -3.10
C PRO A 86 -13.24 15.65 -2.45
N PHE A 87 -14.03 14.88 -1.68
CA PHE A 87 -15.08 15.41 -0.80
C PHE A 87 -16.04 16.39 -1.48
N SER A 88 -16.47 16.16 -2.72
CA SER A 88 -17.36 17.11 -3.41
C SER A 88 -18.73 17.17 -2.73
N MET A 89 -18.89 18.14 -1.82
CA MET A 89 -20.14 18.53 -1.15
C MET A 89 -21.25 18.94 -2.15
N ARG A 90 -20.90 19.12 -3.44
CA ARG A 90 -21.87 19.45 -4.51
C ARG A 90 -22.81 18.30 -4.88
N GLN A 91 -22.58 17.07 -4.42
CA GLN A 91 -23.42 15.90 -4.71
C GLN A 91 -24.12 15.27 -3.49
N ARG A 92 -24.11 15.90 -2.31
CA ARG A 92 -24.88 15.41 -1.16
C ARG A 92 -26.19 16.20 -0.96
N PRO A 93 -27.36 15.66 -1.36
CA PRO A 93 -28.67 16.27 -1.07
C PRO A 93 -29.10 16.15 0.41
N ASP A 94 -28.29 15.50 1.25
CA ASP A 94 -28.57 15.12 2.64
C ASP A 94 -27.84 15.95 3.71
N PHE A 95 -27.02 16.95 3.32
CA PHE A 95 -26.44 17.92 4.26
C PHE A 95 -27.23 19.23 4.25
N VAL A 96 -28.29 19.26 5.06
CA VAL A 96 -28.95 20.46 5.57
C VAL A 96 -28.95 20.39 7.09
#